data_AF-A0AAN6P8L4-F1
#
_entry.id   AF-A0AAN6P8L4-F1
#
_cell.length_a   1.000
_cell.length_b   1.000
_cell.length_c   1.000
_cell.angle_alpha   90.00
_cell.angle_beta   90.00
_cell.angle_gamma   90.00
#
_symmetry.space_group_name_H-M   'P 1'
#
loop_
_entity.id
_entity.type
_entity.pdbx_description
1 polymer ?
#
loop_
_entity_poly.entity_id
_entity_poly.type
_entity_poly.pdbx_seq_one_letter_code
_entity_poly.pdbx_strand_id
1 'polypeptide(L)'
;MATGTKTTRFRYSNGEIATAEVAKAFSWEAPVPVNPFWDDIDYCLARNFLGSFSEHELEELPIDPSNGDTYGAKLQLLLHLLEEKLAQEEAAASPSQSLHDANHARWYDLWQAIQAFQSASGLLEAAEVTARMLVARQPEDSTDVRPRHILAEHLVKVGKYAEAEVTARPVCAWMDAQPRLGRGSPQAINSRRMIARALWGQGQPRRAEAAALLAEIDEIVDGMGGGRFAVYQEEEKRLNVQMKAELKE
;
A
#
# COMPACT_ATOMS: atom_id res chain seq x y z
N MET A 1 -17.07 -30.60 -30.00
CA MET A 1 -15.85 -29.95 -29.52
C MET A 1 -16.21 -29.20 -28.25
N ALA A 2 -15.80 -29.71 -27.09
CA ALA A 2 -16.10 -29.09 -25.81
C ALA A 2 -15.23 -27.83 -25.68
N THR A 3 -15.85 -26.66 -25.70
CA THR A 3 -15.25 -25.41 -25.25
C THR A 3 -14.99 -25.55 -23.75
N GLY A 4 -13.80 -26.01 -23.38
CA GLY A 4 -13.38 -26.07 -22.00
C GLY A 4 -13.35 -24.64 -21.45
N THR A 5 -14.32 -24.32 -20.59
CA THR A 5 -14.31 -23.09 -19.79
C THR A 5 -13.03 -23.12 -18.97
N LYS A 6 -12.02 -22.33 -19.36
CA LYS A 6 -10.84 -22.13 -18.52
C LYS A 6 -11.34 -21.54 -17.22
N THR A 7 -11.31 -22.32 -16.14
CA THR A 7 -11.65 -21.82 -14.81
C THR A 7 -10.66 -20.72 -14.46
N THR A 8 -11.13 -19.48 -14.44
CA THR A 8 -10.32 -18.33 -14.04
C THR A 8 -9.93 -18.48 -12.57
N ARG A 9 -8.63 -18.37 -12.30
CA ARG A 9 -8.05 -18.47 -10.96
C ARG A 9 -7.59 -17.11 -10.50
N PHE A 10 -7.71 -16.87 -9.20
CA PHE A 10 -7.39 -15.61 -8.56
C PHE A 10 -6.53 -15.87 -7.32
N ARG A 11 -5.62 -14.96 -7.02
CA ARG A 11 -4.83 -14.95 -5.79
C ARG A 11 -5.37 -13.91 -4.81
N TYR A 12 -5.24 -14.24 -3.53
CA TYR A 12 -5.76 -13.46 -2.40
C TYR A 12 -4.64 -12.93 -1.50
N SER A 13 -5.00 -12.17 -0.47
CA SER A 13 -4.04 -11.46 0.39
C SER A 13 -3.11 -12.39 1.17
N ASN A 14 -3.55 -13.62 1.43
CA ASN A 14 -2.79 -14.69 2.07
C ASN A 14 -2.00 -15.57 1.08
N GLY A 15 -2.03 -15.25 -0.22
CA GLY A 15 -1.38 -16.02 -1.29
C GLY A 15 -2.14 -17.27 -1.73
N GLU A 16 -3.32 -17.56 -1.17
CA GLU A 16 -4.16 -18.67 -1.64
C GLU A 16 -4.66 -18.39 -3.04
N ILE A 17 -4.76 -19.47 -3.85
CA ILE A 17 -5.29 -19.40 -5.21
C ILE A 17 -6.63 -20.15 -5.26
N ALA A 18 -7.69 -19.45 -5.61
CA ALA A 18 -9.05 -20.00 -5.67
C ALA A 18 -9.84 -19.52 -6.90
N THR A 19 -11.03 -20.08 -7.12
CA THR A 19 -11.97 -19.62 -8.15
C THR A 19 -12.80 -18.43 -7.66
N ALA A 20 -13.42 -17.67 -8.56
CA ALA A 20 -14.27 -16.54 -8.21
C ALA A 20 -15.44 -16.93 -7.26
N GLU A 21 -15.95 -18.16 -7.34
CA GLU A 21 -17.03 -18.63 -6.46
C GLU A 21 -16.56 -18.87 -5.02
N VAL A 22 -15.36 -19.41 -4.85
CA VAL A 22 -14.74 -19.62 -3.52
C VAL A 22 -14.29 -18.28 -2.93
N ALA A 23 -13.84 -17.36 -3.77
CA ALA A 23 -13.45 -16.00 -3.43
C ALA A 23 -14.57 -15.16 -2.81
N LYS A 24 -15.80 -15.33 -3.30
CA LYS A 24 -16.97 -14.58 -2.84
C LYS A 24 -17.28 -14.78 -1.36
N ALA A 25 -16.66 -15.78 -0.72
CA ALA A 25 -16.70 -15.96 0.73
C ALA A 25 -15.98 -14.83 1.51
N PHE A 26 -15.13 -14.03 0.85
CA PHE A 26 -14.34 -12.97 1.47
C PHE A 26 -14.70 -11.60 0.87
N SER A 27 -15.75 -10.97 1.38
CA SER A 27 -16.26 -9.67 0.88
C SER A 27 -15.28 -8.50 1.05
N TRP A 28 -14.13 -8.71 1.70
CA TRP A 28 -13.09 -7.71 1.95
C TRP A 28 -11.82 -7.94 1.13
N GLU A 29 -11.76 -9.00 0.32
CA GLU A 29 -10.62 -9.26 -0.56
C GLU A 29 -10.90 -8.82 -1.99
N ALA A 30 -9.85 -8.37 -2.69
CA ALA A 30 -9.97 -8.10 -4.14
C ALA A 30 -9.30 -9.24 -4.90
N PRO A 31 -10.03 -9.92 -5.80
CA PRO A 31 -9.49 -11.03 -6.56
C PRO A 31 -8.44 -10.52 -7.56
N VAL A 32 -7.18 -10.93 -7.41
CA VAL A 32 -6.13 -10.60 -8.40
C VAL A 32 -6.00 -11.75 -9.38
N PRO A 33 -6.16 -11.55 -10.70
CA PRO A 33 -6.06 -12.64 -11.67
C PRO A 33 -4.70 -13.35 -11.60
N VAL A 34 -4.72 -14.68 -11.75
CA VAL A 34 -3.50 -15.50 -11.86
C VAL A 34 -3.20 -15.71 -13.34
N ASN A 35 -2.27 -14.93 -13.87
CA ASN A 35 -1.82 -15.00 -15.25
C ASN A 35 -0.48 -14.25 -15.44
N PRO A 36 0.24 -14.48 -16.54
CA PRO A 36 1.56 -13.88 -16.80
C PRO A 36 1.63 -12.36 -16.62
N PHE A 37 0.54 -11.63 -16.84
CA PHE A 37 0.53 -10.18 -16.66
C PHE A 37 0.61 -9.79 -15.17
N TRP A 38 -0.16 -10.45 -14.30
CA TRP A 38 -0.28 -10.07 -12.90
C TRP A 38 0.70 -10.78 -11.97
N ASP A 39 1.19 -11.97 -12.33
CA ASP A 39 1.88 -12.89 -11.41
C ASP A 39 3.11 -12.27 -10.70
N ASP A 40 3.81 -11.31 -11.30
CA ASP A 40 4.98 -10.61 -10.76
C ASP A 40 4.66 -9.28 -10.06
N ILE A 41 3.40 -8.82 -10.09
CA ILE A 41 2.95 -7.62 -9.37
C ILE A 41 2.56 -8.01 -7.94
N ASP A 42 2.94 -7.21 -6.95
CA ASP A 42 2.53 -7.44 -5.56
C ASP A 42 1.00 -7.37 -5.39
N TYR A 43 0.44 -8.18 -4.48
CA TYR A 43 -1.01 -8.22 -4.26
C TYR A 43 -1.58 -6.86 -3.90
N CYS A 44 -0.95 -6.10 -2.99
CA CYS A 44 -1.46 -4.79 -2.57
C CYS A 44 -1.44 -3.79 -3.73
N LEU A 45 -0.38 -3.80 -4.54
CA LEU A 45 -0.26 -2.94 -5.72
C LEU A 45 -1.33 -3.28 -6.78
N ALA A 46 -1.50 -4.57 -7.08
CA ALA A 46 -2.54 -5.04 -8.00
C ALA A 46 -3.95 -4.72 -7.49
N ARG A 47 -4.23 -4.96 -6.20
CA ARG A 47 -5.50 -4.66 -5.55
C ARG A 47 -5.87 -3.18 -5.65
N ASN A 48 -4.90 -2.28 -5.45
CA ASN A 48 -5.12 -0.84 -5.56
C ASN A 48 -5.49 -0.43 -7.00
N PHE A 49 -4.85 -1.03 -8.01
CA PHE A 49 -5.25 -0.82 -9.40
C PHE A 49 -6.68 -1.33 -9.65
N LEU A 50 -6.94 -2.60 -9.35
CA LEU A 50 -8.23 -3.24 -9.66
C LEU A 50 -9.40 -2.53 -8.96
N GLY A 51 -9.21 -2.08 -7.72
CA GLY A 51 -10.23 -1.30 -6.99
C GLY A 51 -10.52 0.09 -7.58
N SER A 52 -9.70 0.56 -8.52
CA SER A 52 -9.90 1.82 -9.23
C SER A 52 -10.86 1.70 -10.41
N PHE A 53 -11.32 0.50 -10.77
CA PHE A 53 -12.18 0.26 -11.92
C PHE A 53 -13.38 -0.61 -11.52
N SER A 54 -14.51 -0.43 -12.22
CA SER A 54 -15.62 -1.38 -12.17
C SER A 54 -15.30 -2.67 -12.93
N GLU A 55 -16.05 -3.74 -12.67
CA GLU A 55 -15.87 -5.02 -13.40
C GLU A 55 -15.97 -4.84 -14.91
N HIS A 56 -16.92 -4.02 -15.38
CA HIS A 56 -17.11 -3.74 -16.80
C HIS A 56 -15.92 -2.98 -17.40
N GLU A 57 -15.42 -1.96 -16.71
CA GLU A 57 -14.24 -1.20 -17.18
C GLU A 57 -13.00 -2.11 -17.25
N LEU A 58 -12.81 -3.00 -16.27
CA LEU A 58 -11.70 -3.94 -16.26
C LEU A 58 -11.70 -4.89 -17.48
N GLU A 59 -12.87 -5.28 -17.98
CA GLU A 59 -13.02 -6.11 -19.19
C GLU A 59 -12.62 -5.37 -20.47
N GLU A 60 -12.73 -4.05 -20.49
CA GLU A 60 -12.43 -3.20 -21.64
C GLU A 60 -11.00 -2.67 -21.65
N LEU A 61 -10.26 -2.80 -20.55
CA LEU A 61 -8.87 -2.34 -20.47
C LEU A 61 -7.98 -3.08 -21.48
N PRO A 62 -6.99 -2.39 -22.08
CA PRO A 62 -6.05 -2.98 -23.03
C PRO A 62 -4.96 -3.81 -22.33
N ILE A 63 -5.36 -4.72 -21.44
CA ILE A 63 -4.47 -5.62 -20.70
C ILE A 63 -4.58 -7.01 -21.33
N ASP A 64 -3.51 -7.46 -21.99
CA ASP A 64 -3.42 -8.83 -22.48
C ASP A 64 -2.97 -9.77 -21.34
N PRO A 65 -3.83 -10.67 -20.84
CA PRO A 65 -3.50 -11.58 -19.73
C PRO A 65 -2.37 -12.56 -20.07
N SER A 66 -2.10 -12.78 -21.36
CA SER A 66 -1.04 -13.68 -21.83
C SER A 66 0.30 -12.97 -22.01
N ASN A 67 0.31 -11.63 -21.95
CA ASN A 67 1.50 -10.85 -22.16
C ASN A 67 2.44 -10.93 -20.95
N GLY A 68 3.64 -11.45 -21.19
CA GLY A 68 4.74 -11.56 -20.24
C GLY A 68 5.71 -10.37 -20.30
N ASP A 69 5.21 -9.18 -20.63
CA ASP A 69 6.00 -7.94 -20.68
C ASP A 69 6.82 -7.73 -19.41
N THR A 70 7.88 -6.93 -19.52
CA THR A 70 8.72 -6.61 -18.36
C THR A 70 7.89 -5.96 -17.26
N TYR A 71 8.25 -6.23 -16.00
CA TYR A 71 7.64 -5.62 -14.82
C TYR A 71 7.50 -4.09 -14.95
N GLY A 72 8.55 -3.40 -15.42
CA GLY A 72 8.52 -1.96 -15.64
C GLY A 72 7.51 -1.50 -16.68
N ALA A 73 7.38 -2.21 -17.81
CA ALA A 73 6.40 -1.90 -18.84
C ALA A 73 4.96 -2.09 -18.33
N LYS A 74 4.71 -3.15 -17.55
CA LYS A 74 3.42 -3.38 -16.90
C LYS A 74 3.05 -2.25 -15.94
N LEU A 75 3.98 -1.83 -15.08
CA LEU A 75 3.74 -0.71 -14.16
C LEU A 75 3.47 0.61 -14.89
N GLN A 76 4.17 0.88 -15.99
CA GLN A 76 3.94 2.07 -16.82
C GLN A 76 2.56 2.06 -17.46
N LEU A 77 2.12 0.92 -18.02
CA LEU A 77 0.78 0.77 -18.58
C LEU A 77 -0.28 1.01 -17.49
N LEU A 78 -0.15 0.38 -16.33
CA LEU A 78 -1.11 0.51 -15.23
C LEU A 78 -1.15 1.93 -14.66
N LEU A 79 -0.01 2.60 -14.54
CA LEU A 79 0.04 4.00 -14.14
C LEU A 79 -0.70 4.89 -15.15
N HIS A 80 -0.45 4.70 -16.44
CA HIS A 80 -1.10 5.46 -17.49
C HIS A 80 -2.63 5.29 -17.46
N LEU A 81 -3.12 4.05 -17.33
CA LEU A 81 -4.56 3.77 -17.24
C LEU A 81 -5.21 4.44 -16.01
N LEU A 82 -4.50 4.52 -14.87
CA LEU A 82 -4.99 5.24 -13.68
C LEU A 82 -5.06 6.75 -13.92
N GLU A 83 -4.06 7.33 -14.59
CA GLU A 83 -4.03 8.76 -14.94
C GLU A 83 -5.15 9.11 -15.92
N GLU A 84 -5.41 8.26 -16.92
CA GLU A 84 -6.56 8.41 -17.83
C GLU A 84 -7.89 8.33 -17.08
N LYS A 85 -8.03 7.36 -16.18
CA LYS A 85 -9.24 7.18 -15.35
C LYS A 85 -9.50 8.41 -14.49
N LEU A 86 -8.48 8.95 -13.84
CA LEU A 86 -8.59 10.18 -13.07
C LEU A 86 -9.01 11.36 -13.95
N ALA A 87 -8.39 11.52 -15.13
CA ALA A 87 -8.72 12.60 -16.05
C ALA A 87 -10.18 12.53 -16.53
N GLN A 88 -10.69 11.32 -16.80
CA GLN A 88 -12.09 11.09 -17.17
C GLN A 88 -13.05 11.46 -16.03
N GLU A 89 -12.75 11.05 -14.80
CA GLU A 89 -13.62 11.36 -13.65
C GLU A 89 -13.59 12.85 -13.27
N GLU A 90 -12.44 13.52 -13.36
CA GLU A 90 -12.34 14.99 -13.19
C GLU A 90 -13.11 15.74 -14.28
N ALA A 91 -13.06 15.27 -15.54
CA ALA A 91 -13.83 15.85 -16.63
C ALA A 91 -15.34 15.68 -16.43
N ALA A 92 -15.78 14.56 -15.85
CA ALA A 92 -17.18 14.29 -15.56
C ALA A 92 -17.73 15.14 -14.39
N ALA A 93 -16.88 15.52 -13.42
CA ALA A 93 -17.25 16.45 -12.33
C ALA A 93 -17.28 17.92 -12.81
N SER A 94 -16.45 18.24 -13.79
CA SER A 94 -16.36 19.56 -14.41
C SER A 94 -17.59 19.93 -15.26
N PRO A 95 -17.93 21.22 -15.43
CA PRO A 95 -17.29 22.40 -14.82
C PRO A 95 -17.81 22.73 -13.42
N SER A 96 -18.72 21.90 -12.89
CA SER A 96 -19.47 22.23 -11.67
C SER A 96 -18.59 22.22 -10.42
N GLN A 97 -17.73 21.22 -10.27
CA GLN A 97 -16.84 21.00 -9.13
C GLN A 97 -15.63 20.16 -9.57
N SER A 98 -14.58 20.11 -8.75
CA SER A 98 -13.51 19.12 -8.91
C SER A 98 -13.94 17.76 -8.34
N LEU A 99 -13.33 16.65 -8.80
CA LEU A 99 -13.60 15.32 -8.24
C LEU A 99 -13.31 15.28 -6.73
N HIS A 100 -12.29 16.01 -6.29
CA HIS A 100 -11.98 16.20 -4.88
C HIS A 100 -13.18 16.74 -4.08
N ASP A 101 -13.86 17.76 -4.60
CA ASP A 101 -14.96 18.41 -3.89
C ASP A 101 -16.26 17.59 -4.00
N ALA A 102 -16.50 16.98 -5.16
CA ALA A 102 -17.68 16.17 -5.41
C ALA A 102 -17.62 14.81 -4.70
N ASN A 103 -16.44 14.20 -4.62
CA ASN A 103 -16.21 12.88 -4.02
C ASN A 103 -14.74 12.70 -3.57
N HIS A 104 -14.38 13.31 -2.45
CA HIS A 104 -13.03 13.22 -1.86
C HIS A 104 -12.54 11.77 -1.67
N ALA A 105 -13.42 10.84 -1.28
CA ALA A 105 -13.03 9.45 -1.08
C ALA A 105 -12.53 8.82 -2.38
N ARG A 106 -13.29 9.01 -3.48
CA ARG A 106 -12.92 8.50 -4.80
C ARG A 106 -11.65 9.16 -5.34
N TRP A 107 -11.56 10.49 -5.19
CA TRP A 107 -10.38 11.26 -5.54
C TRP A 107 -9.14 10.73 -4.81
N TYR A 108 -9.25 10.48 -3.50
CA TYR A 108 -8.18 9.96 -2.68
C TYR A 108 -7.75 8.56 -3.14
N ASP A 109 -8.69 7.66 -3.40
CA ASP A 109 -8.40 6.28 -3.78
C ASP A 109 -7.63 6.23 -5.12
N LEU A 110 -8.02 7.03 -6.11
CA LEU A 110 -7.30 7.14 -7.40
C LEU A 110 -5.89 7.70 -7.23
N TRP A 111 -5.73 8.80 -6.49
CA TRP A 111 -4.41 9.39 -6.26
C TRP A 111 -3.51 8.50 -5.40
N GLN A 112 -4.07 7.76 -4.45
CA GLN A 112 -3.32 6.74 -3.69
C GLN A 112 -2.80 5.65 -4.63
N ALA A 113 -3.64 5.15 -5.54
CA ALA A 113 -3.20 4.16 -6.53
C ALA A 113 -2.09 4.72 -7.43
N ILE A 114 -2.29 5.92 -8.00
CA ILE A 114 -1.26 6.60 -8.80
C ILE A 114 0.06 6.73 -8.04
N GLN A 115 0.02 7.18 -6.78
CA GLN A 115 1.22 7.32 -5.95
C GLN A 115 1.95 5.98 -5.75
N ALA A 116 1.20 4.90 -5.50
CA ALA A 116 1.76 3.57 -5.32
C ALA A 116 2.49 3.10 -6.59
N PHE A 117 1.88 3.31 -7.76
CA PHE A 117 2.49 2.96 -9.05
C PHE A 117 3.69 3.84 -9.40
N GLN A 118 3.65 5.14 -9.12
CA GLN A 118 4.82 6.03 -9.25
C GLN A 118 5.99 5.52 -8.37
N SER A 119 5.72 5.18 -7.11
CA SER A 119 6.73 4.65 -6.18
C SER A 119 7.31 3.31 -6.65
N ALA A 120 6.44 2.39 -7.11
CA ALA A 120 6.86 1.08 -7.62
C ALA A 120 7.66 1.18 -8.93
N SER A 121 7.37 2.19 -9.75
CA SER A 121 8.07 2.47 -11.01
C SER A 121 9.39 3.23 -10.83
N GLY A 122 9.76 3.57 -9.59
CA GLY A 122 10.97 4.35 -9.28
C GLY A 122 10.86 5.84 -9.59
N LEU A 123 9.65 6.36 -9.88
CA LEU A 123 9.37 7.78 -10.11
C LEU A 123 9.25 8.51 -8.77
N LEU A 124 10.35 8.55 -8.00
CA LEU A 124 10.32 8.95 -6.60
C LEU A 124 9.91 10.42 -6.41
N GLU A 125 10.35 11.32 -7.29
CA GLU A 125 9.94 12.74 -7.22
C GLU A 125 8.43 12.92 -7.42
N ALA A 126 7.86 12.27 -8.44
CA ALA A 126 6.42 12.31 -8.70
C ALA A 126 5.63 11.70 -7.54
N ALA A 127 6.09 10.56 -7.01
CA ALA A 127 5.49 9.91 -5.86
C ALA A 127 5.51 10.79 -4.60
N GLU A 128 6.57 11.59 -4.39
CA GLU A 128 6.63 12.55 -3.29
C GLU A 128 5.62 13.69 -3.47
N VAL A 129 5.58 14.28 -4.66
CA VAL A 129 4.64 15.37 -5.00
C VAL A 129 3.21 14.90 -4.73
N THR A 130 2.85 13.71 -5.21
CA THR A 130 1.54 13.10 -4.97
C THR A 130 1.29 12.86 -3.49
N ALA A 131 2.24 12.27 -2.74
CA ALA A 131 2.09 12.01 -1.32
C ALA A 131 1.87 13.30 -0.49
N ARG A 132 2.63 14.37 -0.79
CA ARG A 132 2.46 15.68 -0.14
C ARG A 132 1.11 16.31 -0.47
N MET A 133 0.68 16.19 -1.72
CA MET A 133 -0.62 16.70 -2.18
C MET A 133 -1.79 15.98 -1.47
N LEU A 134 -1.71 14.65 -1.30
CA LEU A 134 -2.69 13.87 -0.54
C LEU A 134 -2.79 14.31 0.94
N VAL A 135 -1.67 14.72 1.55
CA VAL A 135 -1.64 15.24 2.93
C VAL A 135 -2.22 16.65 3.00
N ALA A 136 -1.83 17.52 2.05
CA ALA A 136 -2.24 18.93 2.04
C ALA A 136 -3.72 19.13 1.73
N ARG A 137 -4.32 18.22 0.95
CA ARG A 137 -5.72 18.29 0.52
C ARG A 137 -6.66 17.42 1.36
N GLN A 138 -6.25 17.03 2.57
CA GLN A 138 -7.20 16.41 3.49
C GLN A 138 -8.27 17.42 3.93
N PRO A 139 -9.53 17.00 4.11
CA PRO A 139 -10.54 17.79 4.80
C PRO A 139 -10.03 18.21 6.19
N GLU A 140 -10.35 19.43 6.63
CA GLU A 140 -9.83 20.01 7.88
C GLU A 140 -10.07 19.12 9.11
N ASP A 141 -11.25 18.49 9.18
CA ASP A 141 -11.65 17.59 10.28
C ASP A 141 -11.26 16.12 10.06
N SER A 142 -10.44 15.82 9.04
CA SER A 142 -10.05 14.45 8.72
C SER A 142 -9.14 13.87 9.81
N THR A 143 -9.59 12.76 10.40
CA THR A 143 -8.76 11.92 11.28
C THR A 143 -8.00 10.85 10.51
N ASP A 144 -8.00 10.89 9.18
CA ASP A 144 -7.35 9.89 8.34
C ASP A 144 -5.83 10.03 8.37
N VAL A 145 -5.16 8.99 8.86
CA VAL A 145 -3.69 8.95 8.94
C VAL A 145 -3.04 8.35 7.70
N ARG A 146 -3.81 7.75 6.78
CA ARG A 146 -3.28 7.07 5.58
C ARG A 146 -2.39 7.99 4.71
N PRO A 147 -2.75 9.26 4.40
CA PRO A 147 -1.87 10.15 3.63
C PRO A 147 -0.51 10.38 4.31
N ARG A 148 -0.51 10.60 5.62
CA ARG A 148 0.73 10.80 6.40
C ARG A 148 1.56 9.52 6.50
N HIS A 149 0.91 8.36 6.59
CA HIS A 149 1.58 7.07 6.56
C HIS A 149 2.32 6.86 5.23
N ILE A 150 1.65 7.11 4.09
CA ILE A 150 2.25 7.05 2.75
C ILE A 150 3.43 8.01 2.62
N LEU A 151 3.25 9.27 3.05
CA LEU A 151 4.33 10.25 3.00
C LEU A 151 5.53 9.81 3.86
N ALA A 152 5.31 9.36 5.09
CA ALA A 152 6.40 8.88 5.94
C ALA A 152 7.16 7.70 5.32
N GLU A 153 6.46 6.77 4.66
CA GLU A 153 7.08 5.61 4.02
C GLU A 153 7.94 6.06 2.84
N HIS A 154 7.40 6.97 2.02
CA HIS A 154 8.13 7.59 0.94
C HIS A 154 9.39 8.32 1.44
N LEU A 155 9.28 9.13 2.49
CA LEU A 155 10.38 9.90 3.05
C LEU A 155 11.52 8.99 3.58
N VAL A 156 11.19 7.85 4.19
CA VAL A 156 12.20 6.83 4.55
C VAL A 156 12.91 6.33 3.28
N LYS A 157 12.14 5.97 2.24
CA LYS A 157 12.68 5.43 0.98
C LYS A 157 13.63 6.38 0.26
N VAL A 158 13.39 7.69 0.32
CA VAL A 158 14.26 8.72 -0.30
C VAL A 158 15.32 9.30 0.66
N GLY A 159 15.48 8.73 1.85
CA GLY A 159 16.52 9.15 2.80
C GLY A 159 16.25 10.47 3.53
N LYS A 160 15.01 11.00 3.49
CA LYS A 160 14.59 12.20 4.22
C LYS A 160 14.21 11.86 5.67
N TYR A 161 15.18 11.28 6.39
CA TYR A 161 14.94 10.57 7.64
C TYR A 161 14.37 11.42 8.79
N ALA A 162 14.87 12.66 8.96
CA ALA A 162 14.35 13.54 10.02
C ALA A 162 12.87 13.90 9.80
N GLU A 163 12.50 14.22 8.56
CA GLU A 163 11.10 14.50 8.19
C GLU A 163 10.23 13.25 8.31
N ALA A 164 10.76 12.09 7.91
CA ALA A 164 10.07 10.81 8.03
C ALA A 164 9.71 10.47 9.49
N GLU A 165 10.64 10.68 10.43
CA GLU A 165 10.41 10.48 11.86
C GLU A 165 9.24 11.35 12.36
N VAL A 166 9.30 12.66 12.08
CA VAL A 166 8.28 13.63 12.48
C VAL A 166 6.92 13.25 11.90
N THR A 167 6.88 12.79 10.66
CA THR A 167 5.65 12.40 9.97
C THR A 167 5.07 11.09 10.51
N ALA A 168 5.91 10.11 10.85
CA ALA A 168 5.49 8.78 11.28
C ALA A 168 5.01 8.71 12.74
N ARG A 169 5.60 9.51 13.65
CA ARG A 169 5.27 9.44 15.09
C ARG A 169 3.77 9.65 15.41
N PRO A 170 3.09 10.68 14.87
CA PRO A 170 1.65 10.86 15.08
C PRO A 170 0.82 9.71 14.51
N VAL A 171 1.24 9.13 13.38
CA VAL A 171 0.57 7.98 12.75
C VAL A 171 0.66 6.76 13.67
N CYS A 172 1.85 6.45 14.19
CA CYS A 172 2.07 5.35 15.12
C CYS A 172 1.21 5.52 16.40
N ALA A 173 1.22 6.73 16.98
CA ALA A 173 0.43 7.03 18.18
C ALA A 173 -1.08 6.87 17.93
N TRP A 174 -1.56 7.30 16.76
CA TRP A 174 -2.96 7.11 16.38
C TRP A 174 -3.31 5.62 16.24
N MET A 175 -2.47 4.83 15.56
CA MET A 175 -2.68 3.39 15.37
C MET A 175 -2.71 2.63 16.70
N ASP A 176 -1.82 2.98 17.62
CA ASP A 176 -1.79 2.42 18.97
C ASP A 176 -3.07 2.68 19.75
N ALA A 177 -3.65 3.88 19.59
CA ALA A 177 -4.86 4.29 20.28
C ALA A 177 -6.15 3.68 19.68
N GLN A 178 -6.09 3.12 18.47
CA GLN A 178 -7.29 2.55 17.83
C GLN A 178 -7.66 1.18 18.43
N PRO A 179 -8.88 0.99 18.97
CA PRO A 179 -9.29 -0.29 19.57
C PRO A 179 -9.25 -1.49 18.62
N ARG A 180 -9.39 -1.25 17.30
CA ARG A 180 -9.38 -2.30 16.28
C ARG A 180 -7.98 -2.63 15.76
N LEU A 181 -7.04 -1.70 15.87
CA LEU A 181 -5.64 -1.88 15.48
C LEU A 181 -4.83 -2.20 16.74
N GLY A 182 -4.57 -1.18 17.54
CA GLY A 182 -3.75 -1.29 18.73
C GLY A 182 -2.28 -1.55 18.38
N ARG A 183 -1.45 -1.50 19.43
CA ARG A 183 0.01 -1.61 19.34
C ARG A 183 0.52 -2.88 18.64
N GLY A 184 -0.20 -3.99 18.79
CA GLY A 184 0.19 -5.28 18.21
C GLY A 184 -0.30 -5.52 16.79
N SER A 185 -0.98 -4.56 16.15
CA SER A 185 -1.41 -4.71 14.77
C SER A 185 -0.23 -4.62 13.80
N PRO A 186 -0.24 -5.38 12.68
CA PRO A 186 0.74 -5.25 11.61
C PRO A 186 0.98 -3.80 11.16
N GLN A 187 -0.08 -2.99 11.09
CA GLN A 187 -0.01 -1.58 10.69
C GLN A 187 0.78 -0.74 11.72
N ALA A 188 0.49 -0.92 13.01
CA ALA A 188 1.18 -0.20 14.08
C ALA A 188 2.66 -0.64 14.19
N ILE A 189 2.95 -1.93 13.94
CA ILE A 189 4.32 -2.44 13.88
C ILE A 189 5.06 -1.84 12.68
N ASN A 190 4.45 -1.78 11.49
CA ASN A 190 5.04 -1.16 10.32
C ASN A 190 5.37 0.33 10.54
N SER A 191 4.47 1.08 11.17
CA SER A 191 4.73 2.48 11.51
C SER A 191 5.94 2.64 12.45
N ARG A 192 6.14 1.72 13.40
CA ARG A 192 7.36 1.68 14.22
C ARG A 192 8.60 1.34 13.43
N ARG A 193 8.53 0.38 12.49
CA ARG A 193 9.66 0.07 11.60
C ARG A 193 10.10 1.29 10.82
N MET A 194 9.16 2.10 10.33
CA MET A 194 9.46 3.36 9.65
C MET A 194 10.18 4.35 10.57
N ILE A 195 9.72 4.51 11.81
CA ILE A 195 10.39 5.37 12.80
C ILE A 195 11.80 4.84 13.10
N ALA A 196 11.98 3.53 13.30
CA ALA A 196 13.28 2.93 13.57
C ALA A 196 14.26 3.11 12.39
N ARG A 197 13.81 2.92 11.13
CA ARG A 197 14.60 3.23 9.92
C ARG A 197 14.98 4.71 9.86
N ALA A 198 14.03 5.60 10.13
CA ALA A 198 14.26 7.04 10.16
C ALA A 198 15.28 7.44 11.26
N LEU A 199 15.17 6.89 12.46
CA LEU A 199 16.14 7.12 13.53
C LEU A 199 17.52 6.60 13.15
N TRP A 200 17.61 5.39 12.58
CA TRP A 200 18.88 4.82 12.15
C TRP A 200 19.56 5.67 11.08
N GLY A 201 18.81 6.09 10.06
CA GLY A 201 19.28 6.90 8.94
C GLY A 201 19.75 8.31 9.32
N GLN A 202 19.33 8.84 10.49
CA GLN A 202 19.87 10.09 11.04
C GLN A 202 21.28 9.95 11.62
N GLY A 203 21.81 8.72 11.72
CA GLY A 203 23.19 8.45 12.08
C GLY A 203 23.42 8.17 13.57
N GLN A 204 24.70 8.11 13.94
CA GLN A 204 25.18 7.56 15.22
C GLN A 204 24.46 8.10 16.47
N PRO A 205 24.15 9.40 16.61
CA PRO A 205 23.49 9.92 17.82
C PRO A 205 22.10 9.34 18.05
N ARG A 206 21.41 8.86 17.01
CA ARG A 206 20.03 8.33 17.08
C ARG A 206 19.97 6.80 17.05
N ARG A 207 21.08 6.10 16.81
CA ARG A 207 21.10 4.62 16.71
C ARG A 207 20.72 3.89 18.00
N ALA A 208 21.01 4.47 19.16
CA ALA A 208 20.59 3.89 20.44
C ALA A 208 19.06 3.85 20.58
N GLU A 209 18.38 4.93 20.16
CA GLU A 209 16.92 5.01 20.14
C GLU A 209 16.32 4.05 19.11
N ALA A 210 16.92 3.97 17.91
CA ALA A 210 16.53 3.00 16.89
C ALA A 210 16.63 1.56 17.40
N ALA A 211 17.72 1.20 18.09
CA ALA A 211 17.92 -0.13 18.66
C ALA A 211 16.90 -0.45 19.76
N ALA A 212 16.56 0.51 20.62
CA ALA A 212 15.51 0.33 21.62
C ALA A 212 14.15 0.09 20.96
N LEU A 213 13.83 0.82 19.89
CA LEU A 213 12.59 0.63 19.15
C LEU A 213 12.55 -0.72 18.40
N LEU A 214 13.68 -1.19 17.89
CA LEU A 214 13.79 -2.54 17.30
C LEU A 214 13.52 -3.65 18.33
N ALA A 215 14.04 -3.50 19.55
CA ALA A 215 13.78 -4.44 20.65
C ALA A 215 12.30 -4.41 21.05
N GLU A 216 11.70 -3.23 21.15
CA GLU A 216 10.26 -3.07 21.38
C GLU A 216 9.43 -3.79 20.30
N ILE A 217 9.82 -3.65 19.02
CA ILE A 217 9.13 -4.32 17.91
C ILE A 217 9.22 -5.85 18.06
N ASP A 218 10.37 -6.41 18.46
CA ASP A 218 10.50 -7.85 18.71
C ASP A 218 9.59 -8.31 19.85
N GLU A 219 9.57 -7.59 20.97
CA GLU A 219 8.71 -7.90 22.12
C GLU A 219 7.23 -7.91 21.74
N ILE A 220 6.79 -6.93 20.95
CA ILE A 220 5.42 -6.87 20.44
C ILE A 220 5.12 -8.11 19.58
N VAL A 221 6.01 -8.44 18.65
CA VAL A 221 5.84 -9.56 17.72
C VAL A 221 5.83 -10.90 18.45
N ASP A 222 6.72 -11.11 19.42
CA ASP A 222 6.74 -12.32 20.25
C ASP A 222 5.46 -12.45 21.09
N GLY A 223 4.88 -11.34 21.53
CA GLY A 223 3.60 -11.30 22.23
C GLY A 223 2.36 -11.54 21.37
N MET A 224 2.46 -11.56 20.03
CA MET A 224 1.31 -11.70 19.13
C MET A 224 0.62 -13.07 19.22
N GLY A 225 1.37 -14.14 19.54
CA GLY A 225 0.88 -15.52 19.45
C GLY A 225 -0.34 -15.86 20.30
N GLY A 226 -0.61 -15.08 21.36
CA GLY A 226 -1.81 -15.23 22.21
C GLY A 226 -2.96 -14.27 21.88
N GLY A 227 -2.81 -13.41 20.87
CA GLY A 227 -3.73 -12.32 20.57
C GLY A 227 -4.47 -12.45 19.24
N ARG A 228 -5.27 -11.43 18.93
CA ARG A 228 -6.08 -11.36 17.70
C ARG A 228 -5.25 -11.31 16.40
N PHE A 229 -3.95 -11.05 16.50
CA PHE A 229 -3.04 -10.95 15.36
C PHE A 229 -2.07 -12.13 15.26
N ALA A 230 -2.28 -13.20 16.02
CA ALA A 230 -1.40 -14.38 16.06
C ALA A 230 -1.06 -14.94 14.66
N VAL A 231 -2.03 -14.89 13.73
CA VAL A 231 -1.85 -15.36 12.34
C VAL A 231 -0.75 -14.62 11.57
N TYR A 232 -0.39 -13.41 11.96
CA TYR A 232 0.64 -12.60 11.30
C TYR A 232 2.02 -12.73 11.96
N GLN A 233 2.14 -13.41 13.11
CA GLN A 233 3.36 -13.40 13.91
C GLN A 233 4.61 -13.82 13.14
N GLU A 234 4.55 -14.94 12.41
CA GLU A 234 5.71 -15.45 11.68
C GLU A 234 6.15 -14.54 10.53
N GLU A 235 5.18 -13.90 9.86
CA GLU A 235 5.48 -12.91 8.83
C GLU A 235 6.13 -11.65 9.44
N GLU A 236 5.61 -11.16 10.56
CA GLU A 236 6.20 -10.02 11.26
C GLU A 236 7.63 -10.31 11.77
N LYS A 237 7.91 -11.54 12.24
CA LYS A 237 9.27 -11.97 12.59
C LYS A 237 10.20 -11.94 11.37
N ARG A 238 9.75 -12.45 10.23
CA ARG A 238 10.51 -12.43 8.97
C ARG A 238 10.85 -11.01 8.55
N LEU A 239 9.88 -10.10 8.60
CA LEU A 239 10.07 -8.68 8.28
C LEU A 239 11.05 -7.98 9.24
N ASN A 240 11.02 -8.31 10.54
CA ASN A 240 11.99 -7.78 11.51
C ASN A 240 13.42 -8.23 11.19
N VAL A 241 13.61 -9.50 10.82
CA VAL A 241 14.93 -10.02 10.44
C VAL A 241 15.45 -9.31 9.19
N GLN A 242 14.61 -9.15 8.16
CA GLN A 242 14.97 -8.45 6.93
C GLN A 242 15.37 -6.99 7.22
N MET A 243 14.54 -6.26 7.96
CA MET A 243 14.82 -4.87 8.31
C MET A 243 16.14 -4.73 9.07
N LYS A 244 16.42 -5.60 10.05
CA LYS A 244 17.68 -5.57 10.78
C LYS A 244 18.90 -5.88 9.91
N ALA A 245 18.75 -6.64 8.84
CA ALA A 245 19.82 -6.85 7.86
C ALA A 245 20.09 -5.58 7.07
N GLU A 246 19.04 -4.89 6.59
CA GLU A 246 19.13 -3.62 5.86
C GLU A 246 19.78 -2.49 6.69
N LEU A 247 19.59 -2.49 8.01
CA LEU A 247 20.17 -1.48 8.90
C LEU A 247 21.66 -1.74 9.26
N LYS A 248 22.21 -2.92 8.99
CA LYS A 248 23.62 -3.21 9.33
C LYS A 248 24.63 -2.63 8.35
N GLU A 249 24.15 -2.14 7.21
CA GLU A 249 24.92 -1.42 6.19
C GLU A 249 25.02 0.08 6.52
#